data_AF-A0A923C7H3-F1
#
_entry.id   AF-A0A923C7H3-F1
#
_cell.length_a   1.000
_cell.length_b   1.000
_cell.length_c   1.000
_cell.angle_alpha   90.00
_cell.angle_beta   90.00
_cell.angle_gamma   90.00
#
_symmetry.space_group_name_H-M   'P 1'
#
loop_
_entity.id
_entity.type
_entity.pdbx_description
1 polymer ?
#
loop_
_entity_poly.entity_id
_entity_poly.type
_entity_poly.pdbx_seq_one_letter_code
_entity_poly.pdbx_strand_id
1 'polypeptide(L)'
;MYQYSDFDRQFVQLRANQYRDQLQRWQAGTLPELEFKPLRLQNGWYVQRFAPMLRVAVPYGELSSDQLRVLAKIARDFDHKEENDTSNANAGLSEVPTLPDRCAHFTTRQNVQYNWIPLARSADVMDLLASVNMHGIQTSGNCIRNITTDALAGIAVDEVADPRPFAEIMRQWSTLHPEFAFLPRKFKIAITGAREDRAATAWHDVGLRLLRNVDGDLGFQVRVG
;
A
#
# COMPACT_ATOMS: atom_id res chain seq x y z
N MET A 1 -4.88 -0.45 -17.01
CA MET A 1 -5.04 -1.36 -15.86
C MET A 1 -4.50 -2.73 -16.16
N TYR A 2 -3.59 -3.19 -15.29
CA TYR A 2 -3.11 -4.58 -15.29
C TYR A 2 -4.27 -5.57 -15.16
N GLN A 3 -4.19 -6.67 -15.91
CA GLN A 3 -5.18 -7.73 -15.86
C GLN A 3 -4.70 -8.84 -14.94
N TYR A 4 -5.32 -8.94 -13.76
CA TYR A 4 -4.97 -9.96 -12.77
C TYR A 4 -5.30 -11.37 -13.27
N SER A 5 -4.28 -12.21 -13.29
CA SER A 5 -4.38 -13.64 -13.62
C SER A 5 -5.04 -14.43 -12.50
N ASP A 6 -5.42 -15.68 -12.78
CA ASP A 6 -5.96 -16.57 -11.74
C ASP A 6 -4.95 -16.82 -10.61
N PHE A 7 -3.66 -16.85 -10.95
CA PHE A 7 -2.59 -16.94 -9.96
C PHE A 7 -2.62 -15.74 -9.00
N ASP A 8 -2.73 -14.51 -9.51
CA ASP A 8 -2.74 -13.31 -8.66
C ASP A 8 -3.95 -13.30 -7.72
N ARG A 9 -5.12 -13.66 -8.25
CA ARG A 9 -6.38 -13.72 -7.49
C ARG A 9 -6.28 -14.75 -6.36
N GLN A 10 -5.84 -15.97 -6.69
CA GLN A 10 -5.63 -17.03 -5.71
C GLN A 10 -4.59 -16.64 -4.66
N PHE A 11 -3.50 -16.00 -5.09
CA PHE A 11 -2.45 -15.54 -4.20
C PHE A 11 -2.99 -14.56 -3.16
N VAL A 12 -3.73 -13.52 -3.57
CA VAL A 12 -4.30 -12.55 -2.62
C VAL A 12 -5.30 -13.22 -1.67
N GLN A 13 -6.14 -14.14 -2.16
CA GLN A 13 -7.08 -14.88 -1.31
C GLN A 13 -6.37 -15.77 -0.28
N LEU A 14 -5.32 -16.49 -0.69
CA LEU A 14 -4.51 -17.32 0.21
C LEU A 14 -3.84 -16.47 1.29
N ARG A 15 -3.38 -15.25 0.94
CA ARG A 15 -2.81 -14.31 1.90
C ARG A 15 -3.84 -13.80 2.91
N ALA A 16 -5.07 -13.50 2.47
CA ALA A 16 -6.16 -13.13 3.38
C ALA A 16 -6.51 -14.28 4.34
N ASN A 17 -6.64 -15.51 3.82
CA ASN A 17 -6.89 -16.71 4.62
C ASN A 17 -5.77 -16.97 5.64
N GLN A 18 -4.52 -16.83 5.23
CA GLN A 18 -3.37 -16.98 6.13
C GLN A 18 -3.40 -15.94 7.26
N TYR A 19 -3.72 -14.69 6.94
CA TYR A 19 -3.82 -13.65 7.95
C TYR A 19 -4.98 -13.91 8.93
N ARG A 20 -6.11 -14.44 8.44
CA ARG A 20 -7.26 -14.84 9.28
C ARG A 20 -6.85 -15.92 10.29
N ASP A 21 -6.13 -16.96 9.88
CA ASP A 21 -5.58 -17.97 10.80
C ASP A 21 -4.67 -17.33 11.87
N GLN A 22 -3.74 -16.46 11.43
CA GLN A 22 -2.82 -15.77 12.34
C GLN A 22 -3.56 -14.92 13.38
N LEU A 23 -4.59 -14.18 12.94
CA LEU A 23 -5.44 -13.38 13.83
C LEU A 23 -6.18 -14.26 14.84
N GLN A 24 -6.77 -15.37 14.40
CA GLN A 24 -7.51 -16.29 15.27
C GLN A 24 -6.62 -16.91 16.35
N ARG A 25 -5.40 -17.33 15.99
CA ARG A 25 -4.43 -17.84 16.96
C ARG A 25 -3.99 -16.78 17.96
N TRP A 26 -3.80 -15.53 17.50
CA TRP A 26 -3.47 -14.42 18.39
C TRP A 26 -4.61 -14.13 19.37
N GLN A 27 -5.86 -14.08 18.88
CA GLN A 27 -7.06 -13.93 19.72
C GLN A 27 -7.23 -15.09 20.72
N ALA A 28 -6.86 -16.31 20.33
CA ALA A 28 -6.87 -17.49 21.20
C ALA A 28 -5.68 -17.56 22.17
N GLY A 29 -4.72 -16.63 22.09
CA GLY A 29 -3.51 -16.62 22.92
C GLY A 29 -2.45 -17.66 22.52
N THR A 30 -2.65 -18.39 21.42
CA THR A 30 -1.69 -19.39 20.91
C THR A 30 -0.62 -18.80 19.99
N LEU A 31 -0.77 -17.54 19.59
CA LEU A 31 0.26 -16.74 18.91
C LEU A 31 0.58 -15.49 19.75
N PRO A 32 1.79 -15.37 20.33
CA PRO A 32 2.17 -14.21 21.13
C PRO A 32 2.15 -12.88 20.36
N GLU A 33 1.87 -11.74 21.02
CA GLU A 33 1.85 -10.41 20.38
C GLU A 33 3.18 -10.07 19.68
N LEU A 34 4.32 -10.45 20.28
CA LEU A 34 5.64 -10.20 19.69
C LEU A 34 5.82 -10.91 18.34
N GLU A 35 5.20 -12.07 18.16
CA GLU A 35 5.21 -12.85 16.91
C GLU A 35 4.13 -12.39 15.95
N PHE A 36 2.96 -11.97 16.45
CA PHE A 36 1.88 -11.46 15.61
C PHE A 36 2.22 -10.09 15.01
N LYS A 37 2.92 -9.23 15.75
CA LYS A 37 3.31 -7.88 15.32
C LYS A 37 3.97 -7.84 13.92
N PRO A 38 5.05 -8.57 13.62
CA PRO A 38 5.63 -8.56 12.28
C PRO A 38 4.65 -9.06 11.20
N LEU A 39 3.81 -10.06 11.50
CA LEU A 39 2.85 -10.63 10.56
C LEU A 39 1.76 -9.62 10.16
N ARG A 40 1.19 -8.90 11.14
CA ARG A 40 0.19 -7.85 10.85
C ARG A 40 0.81 -6.64 10.14
N LEU A 41 2.05 -6.26 10.49
CA LEU A 41 2.76 -5.17 9.84
C LEU A 41 3.03 -5.45 8.35
N GLN A 42 3.37 -6.69 8.00
CA GLN A 42 3.55 -7.11 6.60
C GLN A 42 2.25 -7.03 5.79
N ASN A 43 1.09 -7.13 6.45
CA ASN A 43 -0.23 -7.00 5.85
C ASN A 43 -0.81 -5.58 5.98
N GLY A 44 0.00 -4.59 6.35
CA GLY A 44 -0.41 -3.18 6.38
C GLY A 44 -1.11 -2.73 7.66
N TRP A 45 -1.15 -3.58 8.69
CA TRP A 45 -1.80 -3.30 9.97
C TRP A 45 -0.79 -2.80 11.02
N TYR A 46 -0.83 -1.51 11.30
CA TYR A 46 0.03 -0.85 12.27
C TYR A 46 -0.81 -0.32 13.43
N VAL A 47 -0.43 -0.58 14.68
CA VAL A 47 -1.15 -0.02 15.84
C VAL A 47 -0.53 1.34 16.14
N GLN A 48 -1.30 2.41 15.95
CA GLN A 48 -0.90 3.77 16.23
C GLN A 48 -1.24 4.16 17.67
N ARG A 49 -0.96 5.43 17.99
CA ARG A 49 -1.27 6.11 19.25
C ARG A 49 -2.72 5.91 19.74
N PHE A 50 -3.70 5.95 18.83
CA PHE A 50 -5.13 5.96 19.19
C PHE A 50 -5.83 4.63 18.90
N ALA A 51 -5.46 3.97 17.80
CA ALA A 51 -6.16 2.82 17.25
C ALA A 51 -5.30 2.13 16.17
N PRO A 52 -5.68 0.92 15.71
CA PRO A 52 -5.05 0.29 14.57
C PRO A 52 -5.34 1.03 13.26
N MET A 53 -4.27 1.26 12.50
CA MET A 53 -4.27 1.81 11.15
C MET A 53 -4.05 0.70 10.14
N LEU A 54 -4.88 0.70 9.10
CA LEU A 54 -4.71 -0.12 7.90
C LEU A 54 -4.17 0.74 6.77
N ARG A 55 -3.13 0.25 6.09
CA ARG A 55 -2.69 0.78 4.80
C ARG A 55 -2.87 -0.23 3.68
N VAL A 56 -3.69 0.12 2.70
CA VAL A 56 -3.99 -0.66 1.50
C VAL A 56 -3.05 -0.25 0.37
N ALA A 57 -2.49 -1.23 -0.34
CA ALA A 57 -1.66 -1.02 -1.51
C ALA A 57 -2.53 -0.62 -2.70
N VAL A 58 -2.14 0.46 -3.38
CA VAL A 58 -2.72 0.87 -4.66
C VAL A 58 -1.58 0.95 -5.67
N PRO A 59 -1.32 -0.14 -6.42
CA PRO A 59 -0.24 -0.20 -7.40
C PRO A 59 -0.26 1.03 -8.31
N TYR A 60 0.84 1.81 -8.30
CA TYR A 60 1.04 2.99 -9.15
C TYR A 60 -0.14 3.97 -9.22
N GLY A 61 -0.98 4.00 -8.17
CA GLY A 61 -2.14 4.89 -8.08
C GLY A 61 -3.31 4.55 -9.00
N GLU A 62 -3.34 3.38 -9.63
CA GLU A 62 -4.46 2.97 -10.50
C GLU A 62 -5.53 2.21 -9.69
N LEU A 63 -6.80 2.63 -9.81
CA LEU A 63 -7.95 1.99 -9.17
C LEU A 63 -9.09 1.79 -10.16
N SER A 64 -9.78 0.66 -10.04
CA SER A 64 -11.06 0.43 -10.72
C SER A 64 -12.24 0.99 -9.91
N SER A 65 -13.38 1.17 -10.57
CA SER A 65 -14.61 1.60 -9.88
C SER A 65 -15.09 0.60 -8.82
N ASP A 66 -14.88 -0.70 -9.04
CA ASP A 66 -15.24 -1.76 -8.08
C ASP A 66 -14.33 -1.73 -6.85
N GLN A 67 -13.03 -1.54 -7.05
CA GLN A 67 -12.08 -1.34 -5.97
C GLN A 67 -12.46 -0.11 -5.13
N LEU A 68 -12.79 1.00 -5.78
CA LEU A 68 -13.21 2.22 -5.08
C LEU A 68 -14.50 2.02 -4.27
N ARG A 69 -15.47 1.24 -4.77
CA ARG A 69 -16.69 0.89 -4.02
C ARG A 69 -16.39 0.08 -2.77
N VAL A 70 -15.48 -0.88 -2.84
CA VAL A 70 -15.05 -1.68 -1.68
C VAL A 70 -14.31 -0.81 -0.67
N LEU A 71 -13.39 0.06 -1.11
CA LEU A 71 -12.71 1.02 -0.23
C LEU A 71 -13.72 1.94 0.49
N ALA A 72 -14.73 2.41 -0.23
CA ALA A 72 -15.79 3.23 0.37
C ALA A 72 -16.66 2.44 1.36
N LYS A 73 -16.90 1.14 1.10
CA LYS A 73 -17.58 0.24 2.05
C LYS A 73 -16.77 0.04 3.32
N ILE A 74 -15.45 -0.19 3.20
CA ILE A 74 -14.55 -0.32 4.36
C ILE A 74 -14.59 0.94 5.23
N ALA A 75 -14.54 2.13 4.60
CA ALA A 75 -14.66 3.40 5.31
C ALA A 75 -15.97 3.46 6.13
N ARG A 76 -17.11 3.20 5.49
CA ARG A 76 -18.42 3.31 6.13
C ARG A 76 -18.68 2.28 7.22
N ASP A 77 -18.18 1.05 7.05
CA ASP A 77 -18.61 -0.09 7.87
C ASP A 77 -17.59 -0.51 8.94
N PHE A 78 -16.33 -0.07 8.83
CA PHE A 78 -15.22 -0.54 9.70
C PHE A 78 -14.37 0.58 10.33
N ASP A 79 -14.25 1.76 9.71
CA ASP A 79 -13.38 2.85 10.21
C ASP A 79 -14.11 3.71 11.26
N HIS A 80 -14.47 3.13 12.40
CA HIS A 80 -15.30 3.77 13.44
C HIS A 80 -14.48 4.09 14.68
N LYS A 81 -14.36 5.38 14.99
CA LYS A 81 -13.51 5.84 16.10
C LYS A 81 -14.03 5.37 17.45
N GLU A 82 -15.35 5.28 17.60
CA GLU A 82 -16.05 4.81 18.81
C GLU A 82 -15.76 3.35 19.18
N GLU A 83 -15.26 2.54 18.25
CA GLU A 83 -14.89 1.13 18.50
C GLU A 83 -13.50 1.00 19.17
N ASN A 84 -12.80 2.12 19.44
CA ASN A 84 -11.43 2.12 19.94
C ASN A 84 -11.30 2.89 21.25
N ASP A 85 -10.49 2.37 22.19
CA ASP A 85 -10.12 3.09 23.40
C ASP A 85 -9.05 4.15 23.09
N THR A 86 -9.47 5.41 22.99
CA THR A 86 -8.57 6.55 22.71
C THR A 86 -7.98 7.19 23.98
N SER A 87 -8.22 6.64 25.17
CA SER A 87 -7.79 7.23 26.44
C SER A 87 -6.27 7.26 26.63
N ASN A 88 -5.54 6.30 26.05
CA ASN A 88 -4.09 6.12 26.21
C ASN A 88 -3.24 6.77 25.09
N ALA A 89 -3.77 7.79 24.43
CA ALA A 89 -3.11 8.38 23.29
C ALA A 89 -1.91 9.26 23.69
N ASN A 90 -0.67 8.75 23.56
CA ASN A 90 0.59 9.49 23.82
C ASN A 90 0.89 10.66 22.85
N ALA A 91 0.88 11.91 23.36
CA ALA A 91 1.16 13.17 22.65
C ALA A 91 2.36 13.11 21.68
N GLY A 92 2.15 13.36 20.38
CA GLY A 92 3.26 13.47 19.41
C GLY A 92 2.91 13.90 17.97
N LEU A 93 3.50 15.04 17.57
CA LEU A 93 3.81 15.64 16.25
C LEU A 93 2.71 16.16 15.30
N SER A 94 1.42 16.09 15.61
CA SER A 94 0.42 16.93 14.92
C SER A 94 -0.47 17.65 15.92
N GLU A 95 -0.70 18.95 15.72
CA GLU A 95 -1.68 19.74 16.48
C GLU A 95 -3.13 19.29 16.24
N VAL A 96 -3.36 18.28 15.39
CA VAL A 96 -4.68 17.71 15.12
C VAL A 96 -5.16 16.95 16.37
N PRO A 97 -6.21 17.44 17.05
CA PRO A 97 -6.69 16.81 18.28
C PRO A 97 -7.26 15.41 18.04
N THR A 98 -7.83 15.15 16.85
CA THR A 98 -8.31 13.82 16.44
C THR A 98 -8.36 13.65 14.92
N LEU A 99 -8.06 12.45 14.40
CA LEU A 99 -8.26 12.13 12.97
C LEU A 99 -9.76 11.96 12.64
N PRO A 100 -10.20 12.24 11.39
CA PRO A 100 -11.56 11.94 10.95
C PRO A 100 -11.81 10.42 10.95
N ASP A 101 -13.06 10.02 11.19
CA ASP A 101 -13.55 8.65 11.08
C ASP A 101 -14.39 8.46 9.80
N ARG A 102 -14.72 7.21 9.50
CA ARG A 102 -15.48 6.80 8.32
C ARG A 102 -14.88 7.32 7.01
N CYS A 103 -13.55 7.42 6.97
CA CYS A 103 -12.84 8.13 5.92
C CYS A 103 -11.67 7.30 5.35
N ALA A 104 -11.59 7.25 4.02
CA ALA A 104 -10.44 6.72 3.32
C ALA A 104 -9.47 7.86 2.99
N HIS A 105 -8.24 7.81 3.50
CA HIS A 105 -7.20 8.80 3.23
C HIS A 105 -6.27 8.34 2.11
N PHE A 106 -6.27 9.04 0.97
CA PHE A 106 -5.26 8.84 -0.07
C PHE A 106 -3.94 9.48 0.34
N THR A 107 -2.89 8.66 0.41
CA THR A 107 -1.57 9.08 0.87
C THR A 107 -0.74 9.68 -0.26
N THR A 108 0.32 10.41 0.09
CA THR A 108 1.33 10.91 -0.87
C THR A 108 2.10 9.81 -1.61
N ARG A 109 1.91 8.53 -1.25
CA ARG A 109 2.44 7.38 -1.98
C ARG A 109 1.36 6.57 -2.68
N GLN A 110 0.25 7.23 -3.00
CA GLN A 110 -0.89 6.70 -3.76
C GLN A 110 -1.68 5.57 -3.08
N ASN A 111 -1.23 5.06 -1.92
CA ASN A 111 -1.96 4.10 -1.09
C ASN A 111 -3.18 4.73 -0.42
N VAL A 112 -4.05 3.88 0.12
CA VAL A 112 -5.20 4.28 0.96
C VAL A 112 -4.94 3.91 2.43
N GLN A 113 -5.36 4.76 3.36
CA GLN A 113 -5.22 4.56 4.79
C GLN A 113 -6.54 4.75 5.54
N TYR A 114 -6.78 3.88 6.53
CA TYR A 114 -7.86 3.95 7.53
C TYR A 114 -7.24 3.97 8.93
N ASN A 115 -7.85 4.60 9.92
CA ASN A 115 -7.21 4.85 11.20
C ASN A 115 -7.92 4.23 12.41
N TRP A 116 -9.12 3.69 12.24
CA TRP A 116 -9.99 3.31 13.34
C TRP A 116 -10.53 1.88 13.25
N ILE A 117 -9.92 1.02 12.44
CA ILE A 117 -10.41 -0.35 12.26
C ILE A 117 -9.84 -1.24 13.37
N PRO A 118 -10.65 -1.84 14.26
CA PRO A 118 -10.15 -2.72 15.32
C PRO A 118 -9.44 -3.95 14.74
N LEU A 119 -8.35 -4.40 15.38
CA LEU A 119 -7.62 -5.60 14.94
C LEU A 119 -8.52 -6.83 14.89
N ALA A 120 -9.53 -6.94 15.76
CA ALA A 120 -10.46 -8.06 15.75
C ALA A 120 -11.27 -8.17 14.45
N ARG A 121 -11.45 -7.07 13.72
CA ARG A 121 -12.17 -7.01 12.43
C ARG A 121 -11.24 -7.00 11.22
N SER A 122 -9.92 -7.06 11.44
CA SER A 122 -8.92 -6.91 10.39
C SER A 122 -9.00 -7.99 9.32
N ALA A 123 -9.28 -9.24 9.68
CA ALA A 123 -9.42 -10.34 8.72
C ALA A 123 -10.62 -10.15 7.79
N ASP A 124 -11.75 -9.63 8.28
CA ASP A 124 -12.94 -9.37 7.45
C ASP A 124 -12.66 -8.27 6.42
N VAL A 125 -11.89 -7.25 6.80
CA VAL A 125 -11.44 -6.21 5.87
C VAL A 125 -10.47 -6.78 4.83
N MET A 126 -9.58 -7.69 5.22
CA MET A 126 -8.67 -8.36 4.27
C MET A 126 -9.44 -9.21 3.24
N ASP A 127 -10.52 -9.88 3.64
CA ASP A 127 -11.38 -10.63 2.72
C ASP A 127 -12.13 -9.70 1.74
N LEU A 128 -12.63 -8.56 2.23
CA LEU A 128 -13.24 -7.56 1.37
C LEU A 128 -12.25 -7.02 0.33
N LEU A 129 -11.02 -6.71 0.74
CA LEU A 129 -9.97 -6.28 -0.19
C LEU A 129 -9.65 -7.39 -1.22
N ALA A 130 -9.52 -8.63 -0.77
CA ALA A 130 -9.24 -9.77 -1.63
C ALA A 130 -10.32 -9.99 -2.69
N SER A 131 -11.59 -9.72 -2.38
CA SER A 131 -12.71 -9.81 -3.33
C SER A 131 -12.57 -8.94 -4.58
N VAL A 132 -11.72 -7.91 -4.52
CA VAL A 132 -11.41 -6.99 -5.63
C VAL A 132 -9.90 -6.91 -5.92
N ASN A 133 -9.17 -7.98 -5.59
CA ASN A 133 -7.74 -8.14 -5.85
C ASN A 133 -6.84 -7.09 -5.18
N MET A 134 -7.30 -6.50 -4.06
CA MET A 134 -6.53 -5.55 -3.27
C MET A 134 -5.93 -6.21 -2.02
N HIS A 135 -4.87 -5.61 -1.48
CA HIS A 135 -4.19 -6.13 -0.29
C HIS A 135 -3.42 -5.05 0.46
N GLY A 136 -3.01 -5.35 1.71
CA GLY A 136 -2.07 -4.52 2.49
C GLY A 136 -0.61 -4.99 2.47
N ILE A 137 -0.27 -5.97 1.62
CA ILE A 137 1.08 -6.57 1.56
C ILE A 137 2.15 -5.49 1.31
N GLN A 138 3.22 -5.51 2.13
CA GLN A 138 4.40 -4.63 2.02
C GLN A 138 4.10 -3.12 2.02
N THR A 139 2.96 -2.69 2.56
CA THR A 139 2.64 -1.26 2.73
C THR A 139 3.30 -0.64 3.98
N SER A 140 3.88 -1.48 4.83
CA SER A 140 4.59 -1.17 6.07
C SER A 140 5.83 -2.05 6.22
N GLY A 141 6.57 -1.92 7.34
CA GLY A 141 7.81 -2.67 7.56
C GLY A 141 9.03 -2.10 6.84
N ASN A 142 10.13 -2.88 6.89
CA ASN A 142 11.40 -2.58 6.23
C ASN A 142 11.52 -3.41 4.94
N CYS A 143 10.82 -2.96 3.91
CA CYS A 143 10.77 -3.59 2.61
C CYS A 143 10.58 -2.52 1.53
N ILE A 144 10.54 -2.94 0.27
CA ILE A 144 10.08 -2.12 -0.84
C ILE A 144 8.63 -1.70 -0.60
N ARG A 145 8.36 -0.41 -0.74
CA ARG A 145 7.03 0.20 -0.60
C ARG A 145 6.34 0.27 -1.95
N ASN A 146 5.10 0.74 -1.95
CA ASN A 146 4.35 1.01 -3.17
C ASN A 146 5.21 1.79 -4.19
N ILE A 147 5.24 1.25 -5.41
CA ILE A 147 5.90 1.85 -6.56
C ILE A 147 4.91 2.85 -7.15
N THR A 148 5.31 4.11 -7.20
CA THR A 148 4.42 5.22 -7.56
C THR A 148 4.74 5.78 -8.94
N THR A 149 3.74 6.35 -9.58
CA THR A 149 3.91 7.04 -10.88
C THR A 149 3.09 8.31 -11.00
N ASP A 150 3.18 9.00 -12.14
CA ASP A 150 2.38 10.18 -12.45
C ASP A 150 0.88 9.82 -12.41
N ALA A 151 0.07 10.63 -11.72
CA ALA A 151 -1.38 10.46 -11.69
C ALA A 151 -2.03 10.60 -13.08
N LEU A 152 -1.34 11.22 -14.03
CA LEU A 152 -1.74 11.37 -15.43
C LEU A 152 -1.05 10.36 -16.36
N ALA A 153 -0.39 9.32 -15.83
CA ALA A 153 0.31 8.33 -16.64
C ALA A 153 -0.59 7.71 -17.74
N GLY A 154 -0.08 7.67 -18.97
CA GLY A 154 -0.79 7.20 -20.16
C GLY A 154 -1.67 8.25 -20.86
N ILE A 155 -1.90 9.43 -20.25
CA ILE A 155 -2.65 10.54 -20.85
C ILE A 155 -1.96 11.90 -20.74
N ALA A 156 -0.81 11.98 -20.05
CA ALA A 156 -0.04 13.20 -19.92
C ALA A 156 0.53 13.63 -21.28
N VAL A 157 0.30 14.88 -21.67
CA VAL A 157 0.72 15.43 -22.96
C VAL A 157 2.24 15.47 -23.12
N ASP A 158 2.95 15.59 -22.01
CA ASP A 158 4.41 15.65 -21.97
C ASP A 158 5.07 14.30 -21.67
N GLU A 159 4.31 13.21 -21.75
CA GLU A 159 4.78 11.84 -21.51
C GLU A 159 5.53 11.27 -22.73
N VAL A 160 6.73 10.76 -22.49
CA VAL A 160 7.57 10.12 -23.52
C VAL A 160 7.13 8.67 -23.79
N ALA A 161 6.66 7.99 -22.75
CA ALA A 161 6.06 6.66 -22.77
C ALA A 161 5.33 6.39 -21.44
N ASP A 162 4.29 5.53 -21.47
CA ASP A 162 3.53 5.14 -20.28
C ASP A 162 4.44 4.42 -19.26
N PRO A 163 4.58 4.94 -18.02
CA PRO A 163 5.43 4.34 -16.99
C PRO A 163 4.79 3.14 -16.28
N ARG A 164 3.47 2.93 -16.40
CA ARG A 164 2.74 1.90 -15.63
C ARG A 164 3.21 0.46 -15.91
N PRO A 165 3.50 0.03 -17.16
CA PRO A 165 4.04 -1.31 -17.41
C PRO A 165 5.34 -1.58 -16.66
N PHE A 166 6.23 -0.59 -16.56
CA PHE A 166 7.49 -0.72 -15.82
C PHE A 166 7.26 -0.77 -14.31
N ALA A 167 6.33 0.04 -13.80
CA ALA A 167 5.95 0.01 -12.39
C ALA A 167 5.34 -1.34 -11.99
N GLU A 168 4.49 -1.91 -12.84
CA GLU A 168 3.87 -3.23 -12.62
C GLU A 168 4.90 -4.36 -12.62
N ILE A 169 5.84 -4.37 -13.57
CA ILE A 169 6.90 -5.39 -13.61
C ILE A 169 7.78 -5.31 -12.35
N MET A 170 8.18 -4.10 -11.92
CA MET A 170 8.95 -3.95 -10.68
C MET A 170 8.15 -4.34 -9.45
N ARG A 171 6.83 -4.07 -9.44
CA ARG A 171 5.94 -4.51 -8.35
C ARG A 171 5.93 -6.02 -8.25
N GLN A 172 5.71 -6.73 -9.36
CA GLN A 172 5.69 -8.19 -9.39
C GLN A 172 7.05 -8.78 -8.95
N TRP A 173 8.15 -8.24 -9.46
CA TRP A 173 9.50 -8.66 -9.09
C TRP A 173 9.80 -8.45 -7.60
N SER A 174 9.33 -7.35 -7.02
CA SER A 174 9.64 -6.98 -5.63
C SER A 174 8.70 -7.61 -4.58
N THR A 175 7.49 -8.00 -4.98
CA THR A 175 6.45 -8.41 -4.03
C THR A 175 6.76 -9.78 -3.41
N LEU A 176 6.87 -9.84 -2.08
CA LEU A 176 7.29 -11.02 -1.30
C LEU A 176 8.60 -11.67 -1.75
N HIS A 177 9.44 -10.96 -2.50
CA HIS A 177 10.75 -11.46 -2.87
C HIS A 177 11.64 -11.58 -1.62
N PRO A 178 12.27 -12.74 -1.36
CA PRO A 178 13.03 -12.97 -0.12
C PRO A 178 14.14 -11.93 0.11
N GLU A 179 14.80 -11.48 -0.96
CA GLU A 179 15.85 -10.47 -0.92
C GLU A 179 15.36 -9.10 -0.40
N PHE A 180 14.08 -8.78 -0.59
CA PHE A 180 13.49 -7.47 -0.22
C PHE A 180 12.54 -7.54 0.97
N ALA A 181 12.43 -8.71 1.61
CA ALA A 181 11.56 -8.91 2.76
C ALA A 181 12.11 -8.28 4.06
N PHE A 182 13.42 -8.05 4.14
CA PHE A 182 14.13 -7.58 5.35
C PHE A 182 15.22 -6.56 5.02
N LEU A 183 14.85 -5.45 4.39
CA LEU A 183 15.78 -4.36 4.11
C LEU A 183 16.20 -3.65 5.42
N PRO A 184 17.31 -2.89 5.44
CA PRO A 184 17.68 -2.07 6.59
C PRO A 184 16.60 -1.06 6.98
N ARG A 185 15.89 -0.52 5.99
CA ARG A 185 14.76 0.40 6.18
C ARG A 185 13.78 0.33 5.00
N LYS A 186 12.70 1.09 5.09
CA LYS A 186 11.75 1.33 3.99
C LYS A 186 12.52 1.75 2.73
N PHE A 187 12.15 1.18 1.58
CA PHE A 187 12.75 1.50 0.28
C PHE A 187 11.64 1.91 -0.70
N LYS A 188 11.84 2.99 -1.42
CA LYS A 188 10.80 3.67 -2.19
C LYS A 188 11.27 3.85 -3.62
N ILE A 189 10.41 3.47 -4.55
CA ILE A 189 10.66 3.62 -5.99
C ILE A 189 9.55 4.50 -6.57
N ALA A 190 9.92 5.44 -7.43
CA ALA A 190 8.99 6.20 -8.26
C ALA A 190 9.44 6.23 -9.72
N ILE A 191 8.47 6.20 -10.63
CA ILE A 191 8.70 6.20 -12.07
C ILE A 191 7.88 7.32 -12.71
N THR A 192 8.45 8.11 -13.61
CA THR A 192 7.71 9.07 -14.42
C THR A 192 8.05 8.93 -15.89
N GLY A 193 7.02 9.01 -16.74
CA GLY A 193 7.16 9.16 -18.19
C GLY A 193 7.18 10.61 -18.66
N ALA A 194 6.76 11.54 -17.78
CA ALA A 194 6.56 12.94 -18.10
C ALA A 194 7.82 13.79 -17.91
N ARG A 195 7.89 14.89 -18.67
CA ARG A 195 8.94 15.91 -18.49
C ARG A 195 8.78 16.63 -17.15
N GLU A 196 7.55 16.96 -16.76
CA GLU A 196 7.23 17.43 -15.41
C GLU A 196 7.28 16.28 -14.40
N ASP A 197 7.99 16.46 -13.27
CA ASP A 197 8.13 15.40 -12.26
C ASP A 197 6.95 15.37 -11.27
N ARG A 198 5.77 14.97 -11.74
CA ARG A 198 4.57 14.86 -10.89
C ARG A 198 4.61 13.66 -9.93
N ALA A 199 5.49 12.69 -10.21
CA ALA A 199 5.73 11.53 -9.34
C ALA A 199 6.72 11.83 -8.19
N ALA A 200 7.30 13.04 -8.15
CA ALA A 200 8.34 13.44 -7.19
C ALA A 200 9.48 12.42 -7.10
N THR A 201 10.03 12.01 -8.25
CA THR A 201 11.06 10.95 -8.34
C THR A 201 12.29 11.24 -7.50
N ALA A 202 12.64 12.51 -7.28
CA ALA A 202 13.79 12.89 -6.43
C ALA A 202 13.56 12.68 -4.92
N TRP A 203 12.34 12.37 -4.45
CA TRP A 203 12.01 12.15 -3.03
C TRP A 203 12.03 10.66 -2.64
N HIS A 204 12.46 9.80 -3.56
CA HIS A 204 12.44 8.36 -3.48
C HIS A 204 13.87 7.83 -3.46
N ASP A 205 14.08 6.70 -2.76
CA ASP A 205 15.38 6.02 -2.71
C ASP A 205 15.88 5.69 -4.12
N VAL A 206 14.95 5.36 -5.04
CA VAL A 206 15.18 5.26 -6.49
C VAL A 206 14.11 6.04 -7.26
N GLY A 207 14.57 7.00 -8.06
CA GLY A 207 13.76 7.75 -9.01
C GLY A 207 14.09 7.37 -10.45
N LEU A 208 13.08 7.00 -11.24
CA LEU A 208 13.24 6.59 -12.63
C LEU A 208 12.46 7.54 -13.54
N ARG A 209 13.14 8.10 -14.54
CA ARG A 209 12.51 8.91 -15.58
C ARG A 209 12.73 8.28 -16.94
N LEU A 210 11.65 7.98 -17.66
CA LEU A 210 11.73 7.49 -19.03
C LEU A 210 12.23 8.59 -19.96
N LEU A 211 13.20 8.26 -20.80
CA LEU A 211 13.80 9.15 -21.80
C LEU A 211 14.05 8.35 -23.08
N ARG A 212 14.12 9.05 -24.22
CA ARG A 212 14.63 8.48 -25.47
C ARG A 212 16.05 8.96 -25.72
N ASN A 213 16.93 8.06 -26.15
CA ASN A 213 18.27 8.43 -26.62
C ASN A 213 18.19 9.07 -28.02
N VAL A 214 19.35 9.39 -28.60
CA VAL A 214 19.46 9.97 -29.95
C VAL A 214 18.97 9.03 -31.06
N ASP A 215 19.03 7.73 -30.82
CA ASP A 215 18.58 6.67 -31.75
C ASP A 215 17.08 6.36 -31.61
N GLY A 216 16.41 7.00 -30.63
CA GLY A 216 14.97 6.81 -30.35
C GLY A 216 14.65 5.70 -29.35
N ASP A 217 15.64 4.95 -28.88
CA ASP A 217 15.48 3.87 -27.91
C ASP A 217 15.04 4.40 -26.55
N LEU A 218 14.10 3.68 -25.94
CA LEU A 218 13.58 4.01 -24.62
C LEU A 218 14.54 3.51 -23.53
N GLY A 219 14.89 4.39 -22.61
CA GLY A 219 15.71 4.08 -21.45
C GLY A 219 15.30 4.88 -20.22
N PHE A 220 16.09 4.77 -19.16
CA PHE A 220 15.85 5.48 -17.90
C PHE A 220 17.02 6.41 -17.56
N GLN A 221 16.69 7.66 -17.20
CA GLN A 221 17.52 8.39 -16.26
C GLN A 221 17.23 7.82 -14.85
N VAL A 222 18.29 7.42 -14.15
CA VAL A 222 18.21 6.86 -12.80
C VAL A 222 18.74 7.88 -11.79
N ARG A 223 18.01 8.08 -10.70
CA ARG A 223 18.42 8.87 -9.52
C ARG A 223 18.36 7.97 -8.30
N VAL A 224 19.33 8.12 -7.40
CA VAL A 224 19.45 7.34 -6.15
C VAL A 224 19.77 8.29 -5.00
N GLY A 225 19.12 8.13 -3.85
CA GLY A 225 19.33 8.98 -2.66
C GLY A 225 18.34 8.72 -1.53
#